data_AF-A0A1B6FPN3-F1
#
_entry.id   AF-A0A1B6FPN3-F1
#
_cell.length_a   1.000
_cell.length_b   1.000
_cell.length_c   1.000
_cell.angle_alpha   90.00
_cell.angle_beta   90.00
_cell.angle_gamma   90.00
#
_symmetry.space_group_name_H-M   'P 1'
#
loop_
_entity.id
_entity.type
_entity.pdbx_description
1 polymer ?
#
loop_
_entity_poly.entity_id
_entity_poly.type
_entity_poly.pdbx_seq_one_letter_code
_entity_poly.pdbx_strand_id
1 'polypeptide(L)'
;MSEEVICAITPPNSPGRNGFQTEDDSGSITFHQDIEEDSLAWKQTHSHRWFSCLGEAKLEKINLHEDSYVKNKEIDLFQNSNIFSYNCEERSIQLFSQKFDFGSVFLFNSEMLFRMARSEIMVLQDAARSNHKELLTFSDINSTQDYMKARRHCVTLFLRLREYLNWIMLPKHNWILSNFIPKMVENLSGFRLFLRRLTDLPEYVLHHAAHSQGNKCQEASYHLFHCSLDMLWLHLTTMYQLERCRQRLDDSFPASQQVESVSQTSVTLEQAVLAVVADLVQLALYRFNKVDVRSLLIKSPFNCSCVAELWILLHMFCYKLHNQGKFDDLWSFMNKVVEKMLVSDGCSRARPNCMTLAQSVTSPCTNVHAFSLWLLKHTAMLHTFEEKSNSSNYPLLETIMRGLLNSDVPEAHLRVHLTFVERIITKYWEPKSEIIVLLWEYFQKRLNSTFFVPGSSVESMAIMSESVIGMVKQVKSRLTNSSHCDDSFQMFLRILGLHLQRVSGQTQHWNQIRGRIYSKLSPSKMQGLTEVGLYHIASLFLTLAVTADLTEVCKKLQVLLGALSEPELEGGMRRLVWRTHLSVCLLAAERGQDFTAFL
;
A
#
# COMPACT_ATOMS: atom_id res chain seq x y z
N MET A 1 25.85 -29.86 60.31
CA MET A 1 25.51 -30.04 61.73
C MET A 1 24.86 -28.73 62.16
N SER A 2 23.56 -28.62 62.40
CA SER A 2 22.57 -29.60 62.86
C SER A 2 21.17 -29.18 62.39
N GLU A 3 20.36 -30.20 62.10
CA GLU A 3 18.93 -30.20 61.79
C GLU A 3 18.06 -29.91 63.03
N GLU A 4 16.80 -29.51 62.83
CA GLU A 4 15.55 -30.13 63.34
C GLU A 4 14.39 -29.11 63.27
N VAL A 5 13.35 -29.27 62.43
CA VAL A 5 12.16 -30.17 62.46
C VAL A 5 10.90 -29.50 63.05
N ILE A 6 9.96 -29.22 62.14
CA ILE A 6 8.47 -29.39 62.11
C ILE A 6 7.66 -29.22 63.40
N CYS A 7 6.58 -28.42 63.32
CA CYS A 7 5.27 -28.83 63.87
C CYS A 7 4.09 -28.19 63.14
N ALA A 8 3.13 -29.03 62.75
CA ALA A 8 1.87 -28.72 62.10
C ALA A 8 0.78 -28.36 63.13
N ILE A 9 -0.17 -27.50 62.75
CA ILE A 9 -1.40 -27.26 63.51
C ILE A 9 -2.61 -27.26 62.55
N THR A 10 -3.44 -28.30 62.67
CA THR A 10 -4.91 -28.30 62.49
C THR A 10 -5.52 -28.45 63.90
N PRO A 11 -6.78 -28.07 64.25
CA PRO A 11 -8.07 -28.26 63.53
C PRO A 11 -9.07 -27.07 63.86
N PRO A 12 -10.44 -27.12 63.85
CA PRO A 12 -11.37 -28.25 63.68
C PRO A 12 -12.66 -28.05 62.85
N ASN A 13 -13.28 -29.22 62.60
CA ASN A 13 -14.59 -29.48 62.02
C ASN A 13 -15.78 -28.99 62.87
N SER A 14 -16.91 -28.87 62.16
CA SER A 14 -18.27 -28.41 62.48
C SER A 14 -18.99 -29.07 63.68
N PRO A 15 -20.15 -28.50 64.07
CA PRO A 15 -21.48 -29.13 63.78
C PRO A 15 -22.50 -28.04 63.33
N GLY A 16 -23.68 -28.25 62.73
CA GLY A 16 -24.55 -29.39 62.50
C GLY A 16 -26.02 -28.90 62.52
N ARG A 17 -26.68 -28.88 61.35
CA ARG A 17 -28.12 -29.11 61.03
C ARG A 17 -29.30 -28.26 61.60
N ASN A 18 -30.24 -27.98 60.66
CA ASN A 18 -31.70 -27.69 60.69
C ASN A 18 -32.05 -26.23 60.30
N GLY A 19 -32.95 -25.90 59.36
CA GLY A 19 -33.86 -26.60 58.46
C GLY A 19 -34.91 -25.60 57.91
N PHE A 20 -35.40 -25.82 56.67
CA PHE A 20 -36.49 -25.10 55.94
C PHE A 20 -36.17 -23.66 55.47
N GLN A 21 -36.55 -23.15 54.29
CA GLN A 21 -37.61 -23.51 53.33
C GLN A 21 -37.26 -22.97 51.93
N THR A 22 -37.94 -23.53 50.93
CA THR A 22 -37.86 -23.39 49.46
C THR A 22 -38.04 -21.98 48.90
N GLU A 23 -37.33 -21.68 47.79
CA GLU A 23 -37.94 -21.12 46.58
C GLU A 23 -37.01 -21.36 45.37
N ASP A 24 -37.60 -21.97 44.34
CA ASP A 24 -37.02 -22.26 43.04
C ASP A 24 -36.67 -20.97 42.30
N ASP A 25 -35.49 -20.91 41.68
CA ASP A 25 -35.40 -20.26 40.38
C ASP A 25 -34.32 -20.90 39.52
N SER A 26 -34.80 -21.50 38.44
CA SER A 26 -34.06 -22.21 37.41
C SER A 26 -33.27 -21.23 36.54
N GLY A 27 -31.96 -21.43 36.45
CA GLY A 27 -31.10 -20.70 35.53
C GLY A 27 -29.73 -21.36 35.39
N SER A 28 -29.67 -22.56 34.81
CA SER A 28 -28.41 -23.17 34.41
C SER A 28 -27.81 -22.37 33.25
N ILE A 29 -26.95 -21.40 33.56
CA ILE A 29 -26.11 -20.75 32.56
C ILE A 29 -24.99 -21.74 32.21
N THR A 30 -25.09 -22.34 31.03
CA THR A 30 -24.06 -23.18 30.41
C THR A 30 -22.82 -22.34 30.10
N PHE A 31 -21.91 -22.21 31.06
CA PHE A 31 -20.61 -21.52 30.90
C PHE A 31 -19.50 -22.38 30.29
N HIS A 32 -19.77 -23.65 29.96
CA HIS A 32 -18.73 -24.62 29.61
C HIS A 32 -18.59 -24.92 28.11
N GLN A 33 -19.55 -24.53 27.25
CA GLN A 33 -19.45 -24.81 25.81
C GLN A 33 -18.76 -23.69 25.01
N ASP A 34 -18.90 -22.43 25.41
CA ASP A 34 -18.33 -21.29 24.67
C ASP A 34 -16.79 -21.19 24.81
N ILE A 35 -16.21 -21.70 25.91
CA ILE A 35 -14.76 -21.67 26.15
C ILE A 35 -14.02 -22.72 25.31
N GLU A 36 -14.65 -23.88 25.03
CA GLU A 36 -14.03 -24.95 24.25
C GLU A 36 -14.03 -24.65 22.74
N GLU A 37 -15.08 -24.03 22.19
CA GLU A 37 -15.11 -23.57 20.80
C GLU A 37 -14.09 -22.44 20.54
N ASP A 38 -13.95 -21.50 21.48
CA ASP A 38 -12.95 -20.41 21.40
C ASP A 38 -11.49 -20.93 21.51
N SER A 39 -11.24 -21.95 22.34
CA SER A 39 -9.93 -22.61 22.45
C SER A 39 -9.54 -23.35 21.16
N LEU A 40 -10.51 -24.00 20.50
CA LEU A 40 -10.29 -24.69 19.22
C LEU A 40 -10.03 -23.70 18.07
N ALA A 41 -10.78 -22.59 18.01
CA ALA A 41 -10.56 -21.50 17.06
C ALA A 41 -9.20 -20.82 17.26
N TRP A 42 -8.74 -20.69 18.52
CA TRP A 42 -7.42 -20.18 18.85
C TRP A 42 -6.28 -21.12 18.42
N LYS A 43 -6.43 -22.44 18.60
CA LYS A 43 -5.41 -23.43 18.17
C LYS A 43 -5.29 -23.54 16.65
N GLN A 44 -6.40 -23.43 15.90
CA GLN A 44 -6.36 -23.42 14.44
C GLN A 44 -5.74 -22.13 13.87
N THR A 45 -5.99 -20.98 14.51
CA THR A 45 -5.42 -19.69 14.07
C THR A 45 -3.90 -19.63 14.19
N HIS A 46 -3.25 -20.39 15.08
CA HIS A 46 -1.79 -20.36 15.27
C HIS A 46 -1.01 -21.41 14.47
N SER A 47 -1.71 -22.23 13.66
CA SER A 47 -1.07 -23.24 12.82
C SER A 47 -0.59 -22.63 11.49
N HIS A 48 0.72 -22.35 11.41
CA HIS A 48 1.49 -22.01 10.19
C HIS A 48 1.05 -20.75 9.41
N ARG A 49 1.68 -19.60 9.73
CA ARG A 49 1.56 -18.36 8.94
C ARG A 49 2.93 -17.87 8.50
N TRP A 50 3.14 -17.73 7.20
CA TRP A 50 4.33 -17.14 6.59
C TRP A 50 4.03 -16.68 5.17
N PHE A 51 4.89 -15.86 4.59
CA PHE A 51 4.78 -15.51 3.18
C PHE A 51 4.94 -16.75 2.28
N SER A 52 4.06 -16.93 1.29
CA SER A 52 4.21 -17.95 0.24
C SER A 52 4.02 -17.31 -1.14
N CYS A 53 5.06 -17.39 -1.97
CA CYS A 53 5.15 -16.63 -3.21
C CYS A 53 4.39 -17.28 -4.37
N LEU A 54 3.67 -16.47 -5.13
CA LEU A 54 3.01 -16.85 -6.39
C LEU A 54 3.75 -16.29 -7.62
N GLY A 55 5.00 -15.83 -7.44
CA GLY A 55 5.81 -15.18 -8.47
C GLY A 55 5.62 -13.66 -8.54
N GLU A 56 5.88 -13.09 -9.72
CA GLU A 56 5.81 -11.65 -9.97
C GLU A 56 4.38 -11.12 -9.78
N ALA A 57 4.23 -10.01 -9.05
CA ALA A 57 2.91 -9.47 -8.73
C ALA A 57 2.23 -8.89 -10.00
N LYS A 58 1.07 -9.47 -10.35
CA LYS A 58 0.24 -9.04 -11.49
C LYS A 58 -0.46 -7.70 -11.20
N LEU A 59 -0.60 -6.88 -12.24
CA LEU A 59 -1.03 -5.48 -12.15
C LEU A 59 -2.53 -5.22 -12.06
N GLU A 60 -3.37 -6.17 -12.47
CA GLU A 60 -4.82 -5.95 -12.52
C GLU A 60 -5.54 -6.60 -11.34
N LYS A 61 -4.94 -7.65 -10.79
CA LYS A 61 -5.42 -8.36 -9.61
C LYS A 61 -4.22 -9.02 -8.93
N ILE A 62 -3.98 -8.65 -7.67
CA ILE A 62 -2.99 -9.36 -6.86
C ILE A 62 -3.65 -10.64 -6.35
N ASN A 63 -2.99 -11.76 -6.59
CA ASN A 63 -3.41 -13.02 -6.01
C ASN A 63 -2.49 -13.30 -4.83
N LEU A 64 -3.07 -13.71 -3.71
CA LEU A 64 -2.38 -14.14 -2.51
C LEU A 64 -2.52 -15.66 -2.39
N HIS A 65 -1.50 -16.30 -1.83
CA HIS A 65 -1.51 -17.74 -1.58
C HIS A 65 -2.54 -18.08 -0.48
N GLU A 66 -3.11 -19.28 -0.44
CA GLU A 66 -4.08 -19.64 0.61
C GLU A 66 -3.43 -19.66 2.01
N ASP A 67 -2.19 -20.16 2.10
CA ASP A 67 -1.38 -20.11 3.33
C ASP A 67 -0.82 -18.71 3.70
N SER A 68 -1.27 -17.64 3.05
CA SER A 68 -0.72 -16.30 3.28
C SER A 68 -1.23 -15.68 4.59
N TYR A 69 -0.54 -14.68 5.12
CA TYR A 69 -0.94 -13.98 6.35
C TYR A 69 -2.35 -13.36 6.23
N VAL A 70 -2.63 -12.70 5.11
CA VAL A 70 -3.93 -12.06 4.87
C VAL A 70 -5.04 -13.11 4.86
N LYS A 71 -4.85 -14.22 4.14
CA LYS A 71 -5.83 -15.31 4.04
C LYS A 71 -6.05 -16.03 5.36
N ASN A 72 -5.00 -16.12 6.18
CA ASN A 72 -5.07 -16.66 7.54
C ASN A 72 -5.50 -15.64 8.61
N LYS A 73 -6.10 -14.52 8.20
CA LYS A 73 -6.69 -13.53 9.13
C LYS A 73 -5.71 -12.98 10.16
N GLU A 74 -4.47 -12.73 9.75
CA GLU A 74 -3.44 -12.16 10.64
C GLU A 74 -3.88 -10.88 11.34
N ILE A 75 -4.70 -10.05 10.67
CA ILE A 75 -5.20 -8.79 11.22
C ILE A 75 -6.20 -8.98 12.35
N ASP A 76 -6.87 -10.14 12.44
CA ASP A 76 -7.80 -10.43 13.54
C ASP A 76 -7.08 -10.56 14.89
N LEU A 77 -5.77 -10.85 14.90
CA LEU A 77 -4.94 -10.81 16.11
C LEU A 77 -4.96 -9.44 16.82
N PHE A 78 -5.34 -8.38 16.10
CA PHE A 78 -5.44 -7.03 16.63
C PHE A 78 -6.87 -6.63 17.05
N GLN A 79 -7.88 -7.52 16.92
CA GLN A 79 -9.20 -7.28 17.50
C GLN A 79 -9.11 -7.49 19.02
N ASN A 80 -9.65 -6.56 19.80
CA ASN A 80 -9.52 -6.50 21.26
C ASN A 80 -10.25 -7.62 22.03
N SER A 81 -10.81 -8.62 21.36
CA SER A 81 -11.89 -9.40 21.94
C SER A 81 -11.47 -10.34 23.06
N ASN A 82 -10.26 -10.92 23.08
CA ASN A 82 -9.98 -12.05 24.00
C ASN A 82 -8.51 -12.26 24.40
N ILE A 83 -7.71 -11.19 24.61
CA ILE A 83 -6.32 -11.36 25.11
C ILE A 83 -6.29 -11.92 26.54
N PHE A 84 -7.37 -11.75 27.29
CA PHE A 84 -7.48 -12.16 28.68
C PHE A 84 -7.92 -13.61 28.89
N SER A 85 -8.18 -14.36 27.80
CA SER A 85 -8.57 -15.77 27.87
C SER A 85 -7.48 -16.74 27.38
N TYR A 86 -6.31 -16.25 26.99
CA TYR A 86 -5.25 -17.14 26.47
C TYR A 86 -4.67 -18.03 27.57
N ASN A 87 -4.97 -19.32 27.53
CA ASN A 87 -4.36 -20.32 28.38
C ASN A 87 -3.46 -21.23 27.54
N CYS A 88 -2.15 -21.18 27.79
CA CYS A 88 -1.22 -22.11 27.17
C CYS A 88 -1.30 -23.46 27.91
N GLU A 89 -1.83 -24.48 27.23
CA GLU A 89 -1.88 -25.86 27.76
C GLU A 89 -0.51 -26.56 27.65
N GLU A 90 0.38 -26.09 26.77
CA GLU A 90 1.70 -26.66 26.54
C GLU A 90 2.71 -26.21 27.61
N ARG A 91 3.12 -27.13 28.49
CA ARG A 91 4.21 -26.86 29.45
C ARG A 91 5.58 -26.80 28.80
N SER A 92 5.76 -27.53 27.70
CA SER A 92 7.02 -27.56 26.96
C SER A 92 6.81 -27.24 25.48
N ILE A 93 7.61 -26.33 24.97
CA ILE A 93 7.63 -25.95 23.55
C ILE A 93 8.95 -26.33 22.90
N GLN A 94 8.94 -26.52 21.58
CA GLN A 94 10.14 -26.78 20.81
C GLN A 94 10.57 -25.53 20.02
N LEU A 95 11.79 -25.06 20.25
CA LEU A 95 12.42 -23.95 19.53
C LEU A 95 13.80 -24.40 19.03
N PHE A 96 14.12 -24.16 17.76
CA PHE A 96 15.41 -24.55 17.17
C PHE A 96 15.77 -26.02 17.42
N SER A 97 14.78 -26.91 17.31
CA SER A 97 14.90 -28.35 17.59
C SER A 97 15.22 -28.72 19.06
N GLN A 98 15.24 -27.76 20.00
CA GLN A 98 15.43 -27.98 21.44
C GLN A 98 14.11 -27.79 22.21
N LYS A 99 13.94 -28.52 23.31
CA LYS A 99 12.77 -28.40 24.19
C LYS A 99 13.03 -27.38 25.29
N PHE A 100 12.06 -26.51 25.53
CA PHE A 100 12.09 -25.50 26.58
C PHE A 100 10.80 -25.54 27.40
N ASP A 101 10.86 -25.04 28.63
CA ASP A 101 9.68 -24.75 29.45
C ASP A 101 9.02 -23.44 28.97
N PHE A 102 7.74 -23.49 28.65
CA PHE A 102 7.02 -22.33 28.09
C PHE A 102 7.02 -21.14 29.04
N GLY A 103 6.87 -21.37 30.35
CA GLY A 103 6.75 -20.33 31.36
C GLY A 103 8.04 -19.56 31.62
N SER A 104 9.21 -20.16 31.34
CA SER A 104 10.51 -19.58 31.69
C SER A 104 11.39 -19.21 30.50
N VAL A 105 11.14 -19.78 29.31
CA VAL A 105 12.05 -19.72 28.16
C VAL A 105 12.40 -18.29 27.72
N PHE A 106 11.41 -17.41 27.55
CA PHE A 106 11.70 -16.05 27.08
C PHE A 106 12.31 -15.15 28.16
N LEU A 107 12.10 -15.48 29.44
CA LEU A 107 12.71 -14.75 30.56
C LEU A 107 14.20 -15.01 30.63
N PHE A 108 14.59 -16.29 30.64
CA PHE A 108 15.97 -16.68 30.89
C PHE A 108 16.78 -16.85 29.60
N ASN A 109 16.15 -17.23 28.49
CA ASN A 109 16.86 -17.63 27.26
C ASN A 109 16.65 -16.68 26.07
N SER A 110 15.93 -15.56 26.22
CA SER A 110 15.66 -14.63 25.10
C SER A 110 16.90 -14.27 24.28
N GLU A 111 17.99 -13.82 24.92
CA GLU A 111 19.22 -13.47 24.21
C GLU A 111 19.79 -14.64 23.40
N MET A 112 19.82 -15.84 23.99
CA MET A 112 20.26 -17.06 23.31
C MET A 112 19.38 -17.36 22.09
N LEU A 113 18.06 -17.30 22.24
CA LEU A 113 17.11 -17.57 21.16
C LEU A 113 17.26 -16.58 20.01
N PHE A 114 17.46 -15.29 20.29
CA PHE A 114 17.73 -14.29 19.25
C PHE A 114 19.09 -14.51 18.58
N ARG A 115 20.12 -14.97 19.30
CA ARG A 115 21.40 -15.40 18.69
C ARG A 115 21.21 -16.62 17.78
N MET A 116 20.39 -17.60 18.18
CA MET A 116 20.06 -18.77 17.35
C MET A 116 19.32 -18.35 16.08
N ALA A 117 18.34 -17.45 16.18
CA ALA A 117 17.65 -16.89 15.00
C ALA A 117 18.62 -16.18 14.03
N ARG A 118 19.56 -15.39 14.56
CA ARG A 118 20.62 -14.76 13.73
C ARG A 118 21.47 -15.83 13.04
N SER A 119 21.82 -16.90 13.74
CA SER A 119 22.58 -18.03 13.19
C SER A 119 21.84 -18.70 12.03
N GLU A 120 20.54 -18.96 12.14
CA GLU A 120 19.73 -19.54 11.05
C GLU A 120 19.70 -18.63 9.81
N ILE A 121 19.59 -17.31 10.01
CA ILE A 121 19.64 -16.35 8.90
C ILE A 121 21.04 -16.31 8.27
N MET A 122 22.10 -16.39 9.06
CA MET A 122 23.48 -16.46 8.53
C MET A 122 23.69 -17.74 7.70
N VAL A 123 23.15 -18.88 8.14
CA VAL A 123 23.18 -20.13 7.35
C VAL A 123 22.52 -19.93 5.98
N LEU A 124 21.37 -19.27 5.92
CA LEU A 124 20.71 -18.93 4.65
C LEU A 124 21.56 -17.97 3.80
N GLN A 125 22.21 -16.98 4.41
CA GLN A 125 23.10 -16.04 3.72
C GLN A 125 24.31 -16.74 3.09
N ASP A 126 24.96 -17.63 3.83
CA ASP A 126 26.13 -18.37 3.36
C ASP A 126 25.76 -19.38 2.28
N ALA A 127 24.62 -20.07 2.42
CA ALA A 127 24.10 -20.97 1.40
C ALA A 127 23.74 -20.21 0.11
N ALA A 128 23.03 -19.08 0.22
CA ALA A 128 22.67 -18.28 -0.96
C ALA A 128 23.91 -17.74 -1.68
N ARG A 129 24.96 -17.35 -0.94
CA ARG A 129 26.24 -16.93 -1.50
C ARG A 129 26.98 -18.08 -2.19
N SER A 130 26.95 -19.28 -1.61
CA SER A 130 27.64 -20.46 -2.14
C SER A 130 26.96 -20.97 -3.42
N ASN A 131 25.63 -21.13 -3.40
CA ASN A 131 24.84 -21.54 -4.56
C ASN A 131 25.05 -20.58 -5.75
N HIS A 132 25.16 -19.27 -5.48
CA HIS A 132 25.45 -18.29 -6.53
C HIS A 132 26.85 -18.44 -7.13
N LYS A 133 27.87 -18.76 -6.32
CA LYS A 133 29.24 -19.02 -6.81
C LYS A 133 29.33 -20.32 -7.60
N GLU A 134 28.67 -21.37 -7.14
CA GLU A 134 28.66 -22.68 -7.80
C GLU A 134 27.90 -22.67 -9.13
N LEU A 135 26.82 -21.89 -9.25
CA LEU A 135 26.18 -21.62 -10.55
C LEU A 135 27.13 -20.99 -11.58
N LEU A 136 28.17 -20.27 -11.14
CA LEU A 136 29.21 -19.71 -12.01
C LEU A 136 30.34 -20.71 -12.32
N THR A 137 30.43 -21.80 -11.56
CA THR A 137 31.45 -22.84 -11.69
C THR A 137 30.76 -24.20 -11.80
N PHE A 138 30.33 -24.58 -13.02
CA PHE A 138 29.66 -25.85 -13.37
C PHE A 138 30.14 -27.06 -12.53
N SER A 139 29.52 -27.30 -11.38
CA SER A 139 29.83 -28.39 -10.46
C SER A 139 28.55 -29.05 -9.97
N ASP A 140 28.58 -30.38 -9.85
CA ASP A 140 27.43 -31.22 -9.57
C ASP A 140 26.85 -30.99 -8.16
N ILE A 141 25.56 -30.67 -8.10
CA ILE A 141 24.83 -30.37 -6.87
C ILE A 141 24.33 -31.68 -6.25
N ASN A 142 24.88 -32.04 -5.08
CA ASN A 142 24.31 -33.08 -4.21
C ASN A 142 24.41 -32.67 -2.73
N SER A 143 23.60 -31.70 -2.31
CA SER A 143 23.10 -31.66 -0.93
C SER A 143 21.70 -31.07 -0.91
N THR A 144 20.70 -31.87 -0.53
CA THR A 144 19.32 -31.39 -0.31
C THR A 144 19.26 -30.73 1.06
N GLN A 145 19.84 -29.54 1.19
CA GLN A 145 19.76 -28.78 2.43
C GLN A 145 18.37 -28.13 2.54
N ASP A 146 17.64 -28.45 3.61
CA ASP A 146 16.29 -27.91 3.86
C ASP A 146 16.38 -26.46 4.36
N TYR A 147 16.53 -25.50 3.43
CA TYR A 147 16.55 -24.06 3.75
C TYR A 147 15.24 -23.56 4.36
N MET A 148 14.12 -24.24 4.06
CA MET A 148 12.82 -23.92 4.64
C MET A 148 12.82 -24.16 6.16
N LYS A 149 13.59 -25.14 6.65
CA LYS A 149 13.76 -25.39 8.09
C LYS A 149 14.32 -24.19 8.83
N ALA A 150 15.38 -23.55 8.31
CA ALA A 150 16.00 -22.38 8.92
C ALA A 150 15.00 -21.21 9.03
N ARG A 151 14.29 -20.93 7.93
CA ARG A 151 13.21 -19.93 7.91
C ARG A 151 12.10 -20.26 8.90
N ARG A 152 11.67 -21.53 8.98
CA ARG A 152 10.66 -22.01 9.93
C ARG A 152 11.08 -21.76 11.37
N HIS A 153 12.33 -22.05 11.74
CA HIS A 153 12.84 -21.80 13.09
C HIS A 153 12.68 -20.32 13.50
N CYS A 154 13.03 -19.40 12.60
CA CYS A 154 12.87 -17.96 12.83
C CYS A 154 11.40 -17.56 12.99
N VAL A 155 10.52 -18.01 12.10
CA VAL A 155 9.07 -17.74 12.17
C VAL A 155 8.48 -18.30 13.47
N THR A 156 8.79 -19.56 13.81
CA THR A 156 8.31 -20.22 15.02
C THR A 156 8.75 -19.48 16.29
N LEU A 157 10.00 -18.98 16.35
CA LEU A 157 10.46 -18.19 17.50
C LEU A 157 9.54 -16.98 17.74
N PHE A 158 9.26 -16.20 16.70
CA PHE A 158 8.43 -15.00 16.83
C PHE A 158 6.98 -15.33 17.17
N LEU A 159 6.39 -16.35 16.54
CA LEU A 159 5.02 -16.77 16.85
C LEU A 159 4.89 -17.22 18.31
N ARG A 160 5.83 -18.05 18.81
CA ARG A 160 5.85 -18.47 20.21
C ARG A 160 6.12 -17.33 21.18
N LEU A 161 6.92 -16.34 20.78
CA LEU A 161 7.12 -15.12 21.58
C LEU A 161 5.81 -14.33 21.72
N ARG A 162 5.00 -14.24 20.67
CA ARG A 162 3.68 -13.57 20.76
C ARG A 162 2.70 -14.30 21.64
N GLU A 163 2.65 -15.62 21.53
CA GLU A 163 1.87 -16.45 22.44
C GLU A 163 2.30 -16.21 23.89
N TYR A 164 3.61 -16.16 24.14
CA TYR A 164 4.15 -15.84 25.46
C TYR A 164 3.76 -14.42 25.93
N LEU A 165 3.81 -13.41 25.05
CA LEU A 165 3.35 -12.05 25.35
C LEU A 165 1.87 -12.03 25.76
N ASN A 166 1.00 -12.73 25.04
CA ASN A 166 -0.40 -12.85 25.40
C ASN A 166 -0.60 -13.56 26.75
N TRP A 167 0.24 -14.54 27.06
CA TRP A 167 0.18 -15.26 28.34
C TRP A 167 0.62 -14.41 29.53
N ILE A 168 1.74 -13.69 29.43
CA ILE A 168 2.20 -12.79 30.52
C ILE A 168 1.31 -11.56 30.69
N MET A 169 0.48 -11.25 29.69
CA MET A 169 -0.57 -10.25 29.79
C MET A 169 -1.73 -10.67 30.68
N LEU A 170 -1.79 -11.88 31.24
CA LEU A 170 -2.82 -12.19 32.23
C LEU A 170 -2.52 -11.49 33.57
N PRO A 171 -3.54 -11.01 34.32
CA PRO A 171 -3.32 -10.27 35.57
C PRO A 171 -2.38 -10.96 36.58
N LYS A 172 -2.46 -12.30 36.67
CA LYS A 172 -1.62 -13.14 37.53
C LYS A 172 -0.12 -13.11 37.20
N HIS A 173 0.26 -12.63 36.02
CA HIS A 173 1.64 -12.61 35.51
C HIS A 173 2.21 -11.19 35.34
N ASN A 174 1.47 -10.15 35.76
CA ASN A 174 1.89 -8.75 35.63
C ASN A 174 3.28 -8.47 36.24
N TRP A 175 3.68 -9.18 37.31
CA TRP A 175 4.98 -9.02 37.97
C TRP A 175 6.18 -9.33 37.06
N ILE A 176 5.97 -10.05 35.97
CA ILE A 176 6.99 -10.40 34.98
C ILE A 176 7.33 -9.21 34.07
N LEU A 177 6.34 -8.35 33.80
CA LEU A 177 6.40 -7.35 32.72
C LEU A 177 7.50 -6.31 32.92
N SER A 178 7.74 -5.85 34.16
CA SER A 178 8.69 -4.77 34.46
C SER A 178 10.13 -5.08 34.03
N ASN A 179 10.59 -6.31 34.26
CA ASN A 179 11.93 -6.76 33.84
C ASN A 179 11.96 -7.30 32.42
N PHE A 180 10.83 -7.86 31.96
CA PHE A 180 10.74 -8.50 30.65
C PHE A 180 10.72 -7.48 29.50
N ILE A 181 9.95 -6.40 29.63
CA ILE A 181 9.75 -5.42 28.55
C ILE A 181 11.08 -4.78 28.11
N PRO A 182 11.92 -4.20 28.98
CA PRO A 182 13.17 -3.56 28.56
C PRO A 182 14.12 -4.52 27.84
N LYS A 183 14.29 -5.73 28.40
CA LYS A 183 15.12 -6.79 27.80
C LYS A 183 14.59 -7.23 26.43
N MET A 184 13.27 -7.29 26.26
CA MET A 184 12.68 -7.67 24.98
C MET A 184 12.79 -6.55 23.93
N VAL A 185 12.60 -5.29 24.33
CA VAL A 185 12.84 -4.12 23.45
C VAL A 185 14.29 -4.12 22.95
N GLU A 186 15.27 -4.38 23.82
CA GLU A 186 16.68 -4.45 23.44
C GLU A 186 16.95 -5.57 22.43
N ASN A 187 16.45 -6.79 22.71
CA ASN A 187 16.62 -7.94 21.84
C ASN A 187 15.98 -7.72 20.46
N LEU A 188 14.75 -7.20 20.42
CA LEU A 188 14.03 -6.88 19.17
C LEU A 188 14.74 -5.78 18.39
N SER A 189 15.18 -4.70 19.05
CA SER A 189 15.93 -3.61 18.42
C SER A 189 17.25 -4.11 17.83
N GLY A 190 18.02 -4.90 18.60
CA GLY A 190 19.27 -5.51 18.13
C GLY A 190 19.03 -6.48 16.97
N PHE A 191 17.93 -7.23 16.99
CA PHE A 191 17.54 -8.10 15.88
C PHE A 191 17.15 -7.32 14.63
N ARG A 192 16.38 -6.23 14.76
CA ARG A 192 16.03 -5.34 13.65
C ARG A 192 17.25 -4.73 12.98
N LEU A 193 18.25 -4.30 13.77
CA LEU A 193 19.53 -3.80 13.26
C LEU A 193 20.33 -4.89 12.52
N PHE A 194 20.28 -6.13 13.01
CA PHE A 194 20.90 -7.26 12.34
C PHE A 194 20.26 -7.55 10.97
N LEU A 195 18.93 -7.48 10.86
CA LEU A 195 18.23 -7.70 9.59
C LEU A 195 18.60 -6.68 8.51
N ARG A 196 19.00 -5.46 8.92
CA ARG A 196 19.29 -4.32 8.03
C ARG A 196 18.12 -4.04 7.08
N ARG A 197 18.36 -3.38 5.95
CA ARG A 197 17.32 -3.09 4.95
C ARG A 197 17.18 -4.27 4.00
N LEU A 198 16.00 -4.40 3.39
CA LEU A 198 15.80 -5.38 2.31
C LEU A 198 16.77 -5.16 1.14
N THR A 199 17.09 -3.91 0.83
CA THR A 199 18.01 -3.56 -0.26
C THR A 199 19.49 -3.73 0.08
N ASP A 200 19.83 -4.01 1.35
CA ASP A 200 21.19 -4.41 1.74
C ASP A 200 21.45 -5.90 1.43
N LEU A 201 20.41 -6.67 1.06
CA LEU A 201 20.57 -8.02 0.54
C LEU A 201 21.29 -7.98 -0.82
N PRO A 202 22.12 -8.99 -1.13
CA PRO A 202 22.81 -9.06 -2.42
C PRO A 202 21.84 -9.06 -3.61
N GLU A 203 22.25 -8.49 -4.74
CA GLU A 203 21.42 -8.38 -5.94
C GLU A 203 20.87 -9.74 -6.42
N TYR A 204 21.69 -10.79 -6.36
CA TYR A 204 21.26 -12.15 -6.69
C TYR A 204 20.12 -12.64 -5.78
N VAL A 205 20.03 -12.20 -4.52
CA VAL A 205 18.91 -12.54 -3.63
C VAL A 205 17.65 -11.79 -4.08
N LEU A 206 17.78 -10.50 -4.41
CA LEU A 206 16.67 -9.67 -4.86
C LEU A 206 16.08 -10.12 -6.20
N HIS A 207 16.91 -10.69 -7.08
CA HIS A 207 16.47 -11.26 -8.36
C HIS A 207 15.69 -12.57 -8.21
N HIS A 208 16.01 -13.39 -7.20
CA HIS A 208 15.29 -14.65 -6.91
C HIS A 208 14.12 -14.45 -5.90
N ALA A 209 13.70 -13.21 -5.68
CA ALA A 209 12.58 -12.87 -4.81
C ALA A 209 11.23 -13.42 -5.29
N ALA A 210 11.07 -13.72 -6.58
CA ALA A 210 9.82 -14.16 -7.17
C ALA A 210 9.94 -15.60 -7.68
N HIS A 211 9.17 -16.52 -7.10
CA HIS A 211 9.16 -17.91 -7.54
C HIS A 211 7.75 -18.50 -7.44
N SER A 212 7.24 -19.09 -8.53
CA SER A 212 5.85 -19.58 -8.61
C SER A 212 5.58 -20.84 -7.79
N GLN A 213 6.62 -21.63 -7.47
CA GLN A 213 6.49 -22.79 -6.58
C GLN A 213 6.36 -22.41 -5.09
N GLY A 214 6.47 -21.12 -4.76
CA GLY A 214 6.39 -20.64 -3.39
C GLY A 214 7.33 -21.37 -2.46
N ASN A 215 6.83 -21.78 -1.28
CA ASN A 215 7.64 -22.41 -0.24
C ASN A 215 8.14 -23.82 -0.58
N LYS A 216 7.77 -24.38 -1.74
CA LYS A 216 8.37 -25.62 -2.27
C LYS A 216 9.71 -25.38 -2.98
N CYS A 217 10.06 -24.12 -3.24
CA CYS A 217 11.35 -23.73 -3.80
C CYS A 217 12.50 -24.26 -2.94
N GLN A 218 13.56 -24.74 -3.58
CA GLN A 218 14.75 -25.27 -2.91
C GLN A 218 15.93 -24.28 -2.90
N GLU A 219 15.71 -23.04 -3.35
CA GLU A 219 16.77 -22.04 -3.43
C GLU A 219 16.96 -21.30 -2.10
N ALA A 220 18.20 -21.25 -1.61
CA ALA A 220 18.54 -20.49 -0.41
C ALA A 220 18.26 -18.98 -0.56
N SER A 221 18.47 -18.41 -1.75
CA SER A 221 18.18 -17.00 -2.06
C SER A 221 16.69 -16.67 -1.88
N TYR A 222 15.80 -17.55 -2.39
CA TYR A 222 14.37 -17.44 -2.19
C TYR A 222 14.01 -17.43 -0.69
N HIS A 223 14.49 -18.42 0.07
CA HIS A 223 14.17 -18.54 1.50
C HIS A 223 14.76 -17.41 2.33
N LEU A 224 15.95 -16.92 1.98
CA LEU A 224 16.56 -15.77 2.64
C LEU A 224 15.70 -14.51 2.45
N PHE A 225 15.30 -14.19 1.22
CA PHE A 225 14.48 -13.01 0.94
C PHE A 225 13.14 -13.07 1.69
N HIS A 226 12.45 -14.21 1.63
CA HIS A 226 11.14 -14.35 2.29
C HIS A 226 11.25 -14.47 3.81
N CYS A 227 12.33 -15.04 4.34
CA CYS A 227 12.62 -14.98 5.77
C CYS A 227 12.80 -13.52 6.22
N SER A 228 13.49 -12.67 5.44
CA SER A 228 13.59 -11.24 5.75
C SER A 228 12.21 -10.57 5.77
N LEU A 229 11.32 -10.87 4.81
CA LEU A 229 9.95 -10.34 4.81
C LEU A 229 9.16 -10.80 6.05
N ASP A 230 9.21 -12.09 6.39
CA ASP A 230 8.57 -12.63 7.59
C ASP A 230 9.09 -11.93 8.84
N MET A 231 10.41 -11.78 8.97
CA MET A 231 11.01 -11.17 10.14
C MET A 231 10.65 -9.68 10.27
N LEU A 232 10.49 -8.94 9.18
CA LEU A 232 10.03 -7.55 9.22
C LEU A 232 8.58 -7.45 9.72
N TRP A 233 7.68 -8.24 9.14
CA TRP A 233 6.28 -8.28 9.58
C TRP A 233 6.19 -8.74 11.03
N LEU A 234 6.89 -9.83 11.36
CA LEU A 234 6.81 -10.44 12.67
C LEU A 234 7.42 -9.57 13.76
N HIS A 235 8.53 -8.89 13.46
CA HIS A 235 9.10 -7.87 14.35
C HIS A 235 8.10 -6.75 14.62
N LEU A 236 7.49 -6.16 13.58
CA LEU A 236 6.55 -5.05 13.72
C LEU A 236 5.38 -5.41 14.63
N THR A 237 4.75 -6.55 14.39
CA THR A 237 3.53 -6.92 15.11
C THR A 237 3.81 -7.50 16.50
N THR A 238 5.03 -7.97 16.76
CA THR A 238 5.52 -8.25 18.12
C THR A 238 5.82 -6.97 18.90
N MET A 239 6.41 -5.94 18.26
CA MET A 239 6.59 -4.61 18.88
C MET A 239 5.25 -4.00 19.28
N TYR A 240 4.22 -4.16 18.45
CA TYR A 240 2.86 -3.73 18.79
C TYR A 240 2.32 -4.42 20.06
N GLN A 241 2.47 -5.74 20.18
CA GLN A 241 2.04 -6.45 21.39
C GLN A 241 2.83 -6.01 22.63
N LEU A 242 4.12 -5.74 22.48
CA LEU A 242 4.96 -5.25 23.57
C LEU A 242 4.53 -3.85 24.04
N GLU A 243 4.16 -2.97 23.11
CA GLU A 243 3.58 -1.65 23.43
C GLU A 243 2.30 -1.78 24.25
N ARG A 244 1.44 -2.76 23.92
CA ARG A 244 0.23 -3.05 24.72
C ARG A 244 0.56 -3.57 26.11
N CYS A 245 1.63 -4.36 26.24
CA CYS A 245 2.11 -4.81 27.54
C CYS A 245 2.55 -3.63 28.40
N ARG A 246 3.23 -2.65 27.79
CA ARG A 246 3.64 -1.42 28.46
C ARG A 246 2.44 -0.58 28.90
N GLN A 247 1.49 -0.31 28.00
CA GLN A 247 0.28 0.47 28.34
C GLN A 247 -0.46 -0.11 29.55
N ARG A 248 -0.59 -1.43 29.63
CA ARG A 248 -1.22 -2.10 30.77
C ARG A 248 -0.41 -1.95 32.06
N LEU A 249 0.92 -2.04 31.97
CA LEU A 249 1.78 -1.84 33.12
C LEU A 249 1.56 -0.43 33.67
N ASP A 250 1.52 0.57 32.79
CA ASP A 250 1.27 1.97 33.15
C ASP A 250 -0.13 2.17 33.78
N ASP A 251 -1.16 1.48 33.29
CA ASP A 251 -2.51 1.50 33.86
C ASP A 251 -2.60 0.82 35.26
N SER A 252 -1.72 -0.13 35.54
CA SER A 252 -1.77 -0.95 36.76
C SER A 252 -1.06 -0.32 37.96
N PHE A 253 -0.22 0.71 37.75
CA PHE A 253 0.55 1.38 38.81
C PHE A 253 0.21 2.88 38.89
N PRO A 254 0.05 3.48 40.09
CA PRO A 254 -0.21 4.91 40.23
C PRO A 254 0.91 5.75 39.62
N ALA A 255 0.58 6.93 39.08
CA ALA A 255 1.53 7.85 38.44
C ALA A 255 2.78 8.19 39.30
N SER A 256 2.68 8.08 40.63
CA SER A 256 3.77 8.33 41.58
C SER A 256 4.79 7.18 41.72
N GLN A 257 4.54 6.01 41.13
CA GLN A 257 5.44 4.84 41.07
C GLN A 257 5.77 4.43 39.64
N GLN A 258 5.37 5.23 38.64
CA GLN A 258 5.80 5.02 37.27
C GLN A 258 7.33 5.08 37.23
N VAL A 259 7.93 3.96 36.85
CA VAL A 259 9.38 3.89 36.71
C VAL A 259 9.74 4.79 35.53
N GLU A 260 10.42 5.92 35.81
CA GLU A 260 11.14 6.69 34.79
C GLU A 260 12.28 5.83 34.21
N SER A 261 11.97 4.75 33.50
CA SER A 261 13.01 3.86 32.96
C SER A 261 12.59 3.08 31.72
N VAL A 262 12.14 3.79 30.69
CA VAL A 262 12.55 3.43 29.32
C VAL A 262 12.89 4.73 28.62
N SER A 263 14.18 4.93 28.45
CA SER A 263 14.80 6.11 27.86
C SER A 263 14.12 6.59 26.57
N GLN A 264 14.26 7.89 26.32
CA GLN A 264 14.00 8.60 25.04
C GLN A 264 14.73 8.02 23.81
N THR A 265 15.40 6.86 23.95
CA THR A 265 16.17 6.15 22.92
C THR A 265 15.53 4.82 22.47
N SER A 266 14.39 4.42 23.04
CA SER A 266 13.67 3.21 22.61
C SER A 266 12.94 3.42 21.28
N VAL A 267 12.98 2.40 20.41
CA VAL A 267 12.34 2.45 19.09
C VAL A 267 10.83 2.39 19.26
N THR A 268 10.12 3.43 18.82
CA THR A 268 8.65 3.46 18.90
C THR A 268 8.02 2.58 17.82
N LEU A 269 6.77 2.16 18.03
CA LEU A 269 6.01 1.42 17.02
C LEU A 269 5.90 2.20 15.70
N GLU A 270 5.70 3.52 15.77
CA GLU A 270 5.68 4.41 14.60
C GLU A 270 6.99 4.39 13.83
N GLN A 271 8.13 4.42 14.54
CA GLN A 271 9.45 4.30 13.92
C GLN A 271 9.65 2.93 13.27
N ALA A 272 9.14 1.87 13.88
CA ALA A 272 9.17 0.53 13.29
C ALA A 272 8.35 0.46 11.99
N VAL A 273 7.13 1.02 11.98
CA VAL A 273 6.30 1.11 10.76
C VAL A 273 7.00 1.94 9.70
N LEU A 274 7.51 3.13 10.05
CA LEU A 274 8.23 4.00 9.12
C LEU A 274 9.45 3.31 8.52
N ALA A 275 10.18 2.50 9.29
CA ALA A 275 11.33 1.73 8.79
C ALA A 275 10.91 0.65 7.78
N VAL A 276 9.79 -0.05 8.01
CA VAL A 276 9.29 -1.04 7.04
C VAL A 276 8.79 -0.34 5.77
N VAL A 277 8.06 0.77 5.90
CA VAL A 277 7.62 1.59 4.74
C VAL A 277 8.83 2.07 3.95
N ALA A 278 9.87 2.60 4.61
CA ALA A 278 11.09 3.03 3.96
C ALA A 278 11.80 1.90 3.20
N ASP A 279 11.88 0.69 3.78
CA ASP A 279 12.45 -0.48 3.12
C ASP A 279 11.67 -0.85 1.86
N LEU A 280 10.34 -0.83 1.91
CA LEU A 280 9.49 -1.15 0.76
C LEU A 280 9.56 -0.09 -0.35
N VAL A 281 9.61 1.20 0.02
CA VAL A 281 9.83 2.30 -0.92
C VAL A 281 11.20 2.17 -1.58
N GLN A 282 12.25 1.86 -0.82
CA GLN A 282 13.60 1.69 -1.33
C GLN A 282 13.71 0.45 -2.25
N LEU A 283 13.00 -0.64 -1.95
CA LEU A 283 12.91 -1.82 -2.81
C LEU A 283 12.20 -1.49 -4.13
N ALA A 284 11.10 -0.73 -4.07
CA ALA A 284 10.39 -0.24 -5.25
C ALA A 284 11.29 0.68 -6.10
N LEU A 285 12.06 1.57 -5.46
CA LEU A 285 13.00 2.46 -6.14
C LEU A 285 14.12 1.69 -6.84
N TYR A 286 14.68 0.69 -6.17
CA TYR A 286 15.70 -0.19 -6.77
C TYR A 286 15.19 -0.87 -8.05
N ARG A 287 13.93 -1.30 -8.05
CA ARG A 287 13.27 -1.88 -9.21
C ARG A 287 12.96 -0.83 -10.28
N PHE A 288 12.45 0.33 -9.90
CA PHE A 288 12.14 1.44 -10.81
C PHE A 288 13.35 1.85 -11.66
N ASN A 289 14.52 1.97 -11.01
CA ASN A 289 15.77 2.35 -11.68
C ASN A 289 16.25 1.34 -12.76
N LYS A 290 15.67 0.12 -12.81
CA LYS A 290 16.01 -0.91 -13.80
C LYS A 290 14.96 -1.10 -14.89
N VAL A 291 13.82 -0.42 -14.78
CA VAL A 291 12.69 -0.61 -15.70
C VAL A 291 12.60 0.61 -16.62
N ASP A 292 12.46 0.37 -17.93
CA ASP A 292 12.23 1.45 -18.88
C ASP A 292 10.84 2.07 -18.69
N VAL A 293 10.69 3.34 -19.08
CA VAL A 293 9.45 4.11 -18.84
C VAL A 293 8.22 3.46 -19.45
N ARG A 294 8.32 2.80 -20.61
CA ARG A 294 7.16 2.14 -21.25
C ARG A 294 6.76 0.88 -20.49
N SER A 295 7.73 0.12 -19.99
CA SER A 295 7.50 -1.05 -19.15
C SER A 295 6.86 -0.73 -17.80
N LEU A 296 6.89 0.52 -17.33
CA LEU A 296 6.19 0.92 -16.10
C LEU A 296 4.67 0.69 -16.16
N LEU A 297 4.09 0.60 -17.36
CA LEU A 297 2.67 0.26 -17.55
C LEU A 297 2.37 -1.21 -17.25
N ILE A 298 3.35 -2.10 -17.42
CA ILE A 298 3.20 -3.56 -17.28
C ILE A 298 3.95 -4.16 -16.09
N LYS A 299 4.80 -3.37 -15.42
CA LYS A 299 5.54 -3.74 -14.21
C LYS A 299 5.00 -3.04 -12.97
N SER A 300 5.02 -3.75 -11.85
CA SER A 300 4.64 -3.24 -10.52
C SER A 300 5.87 -2.92 -9.66
N PRO A 301 5.74 -2.10 -8.60
CA PRO A 301 6.79 -1.88 -7.59
C PRO A 301 7.01 -3.09 -6.68
N PHE A 302 6.17 -4.13 -6.78
CA PHE A 302 6.27 -5.31 -5.93
C PHE A 302 7.08 -6.39 -6.64
N ASN A 303 8.26 -6.72 -6.10
CA ASN A 303 9.11 -7.76 -6.69
C ASN A 303 8.40 -9.11 -6.78
N CYS A 304 7.54 -9.43 -5.82
CA CYS A 304 6.73 -10.65 -5.80
C CYS A 304 5.39 -10.44 -5.08
N SER A 305 4.51 -11.45 -5.13
CA SER A 305 3.21 -11.42 -4.44
C SER A 305 3.34 -11.19 -2.92
N CYS A 306 4.42 -11.64 -2.29
CA CYS A 306 4.65 -11.46 -0.84
C CYS A 306 5.01 -10.02 -0.47
N VAL A 307 5.71 -9.29 -1.35
CA VAL A 307 5.95 -7.85 -1.16
C VAL A 307 4.63 -7.08 -1.25
N ALA A 308 3.77 -7.44 -2.22
CA ALA A 308 2.43 -6.85 -2.34
C ALA A 308 1.56 -7.17 -1.11
N GLU A 309 1.65 -8.40 -0.60
CA GLU A 309 0.96 -8.81 0.62
C GLU A 309 1.43 -8.02 1.84
N LEU A 310 2.74 -7.79 2.00
CA LEU A 310 3.26 -7.00 3.12
C LEU A 310 2.74 -5.56 3.08
N TRP A 311 2.60 -4.95 1.90
CA TRP A 311 1.93 -3.66 1.77
C TRP A 311 0.46 -3.71 2.20
N ILE A 312 -0.28 -4.76 1.83
CA ILE A 312 -1.68 -4.96 2.25
C ILE A 312 -1.76 -5.10 3.77
N LEU A 313 -0.89 -5.91 4.39
CA LEU A 313 -0.84 -6.10 5.84
C LEU A 313 -0.56 -4.79 6.57
N LEU A 314 0.40 -3.98 6.09
CA LEU A 314 0.69 -2.66 6.65
C LEU A 314 -0.50 -1.72 6.52
N HIS A 315 -1.19 -1.74 5.38
CA HIS A 315 -2.39 -0.93 5.18
C HIS A 315 -3.46 -1.28 6.20
N MET A 316 -3.82 -2.56 6.30
CA MET A 316 -4.84 -3.05 7.25
C MET A 316 -4.44 -2.76 8.70
N PHE A 317 -3.15 -2.93 9.03
CA PHE A 317 -2.62 -2.64 10.36
C PHE A 317 -2.76 -1.16 10.73
N CYS A 318 -2.26 -0.24 9.89
CA CYS A 318 -2.34 1.19 10.14
C CYS A 318 -3.78 1.68 10.15
N TYR A 319 -4.62 1.24 9.20
CA TYR A 319 -6.03 1.61 9.13
C TYR A 319 -6.78 1.23 10.43
N LYS A 320 -6.58 0.00 10.92
CA LYS A 320 -7.23 -0.46 12.15
C LYS A 320 -6.81 0.32 13.38
N LEU A 321 -5.52 0.65 13.51
CA LEU A 321 -5.03 1.43 14.64
C LEU A 321 -5.41 2.92 14.55
N HIS A 322 -5.44 3.47 13.33
CA HIS A 322 -5.89 4.83 13.07
C HIS A 322 -7.36 5.02 13.47
N ASN A 323 -8.24 4.08 13.09
CA ASN A 323 -9.65 4.11 13.49
C ASN A 323 -9.87 3.97 15.01
N GLN A 324 -8.87 3.47 15.76
CA GLN A 324 -8.90 3.44 17.22
C GLN A 324 -8.37 4.76 17.84
N GLY A 325 -7.96 5.74 17.04
CA GLY A 325 -7.38 7.00 17.50
C GLY A 325 -5.95 6.85 18.06
N LYS A 326 -5.26 5.75 17.76
CA LYS A 326 -3.97 5.40 18.39
C LYS A 326 -2.75 5.61 17.50
N PHE A 327 -2.96 5.90 16.21
CA PHE A 327 -1.89 5.80 15.22
C PHE A 327 -2.17 6.65 13.98
N ASP A 328 -1.11 7.10 13.33
CA ASP A 328 -1.17 7.71 12.00
C ASP A 328 -1.66 6.70 10.94
N ASP A 329 -2.26 7.20 9.86
CA ASP A 329 -2.61 6.35 8.72
C ASP A 329 -1.38 5.97 7.88
N LEU A 330 -1.52 4.98 6.98
CA LEU A 330 -0.40 4.54 6.15
C LEU A 330 0.15 5.69 5.28
N TRP A 331 -0.72 6.57 4.78
CA TRP A 331 -0.33 7.68 3.93
C TRP A 331 0.59 8.66 4.64
N SER A 332 0.37 8.94 5.92
CA SER A 332 1.23 9.79 6.73
C SER A 332 2.67 9.25 6.78
N PHE A 333 2.85 7.93 6.94
CA PHE A 333 4.17 7.31 6.89
C PHE A 333 4.78 7.36 5.48
N MET A 334 3.98 7.10 4.45
CA MET A 334 4.48 7.18 3.07
C MET A 334 4.89 8.59 2.67
N ASN A 335 4.12 9.61 3.04
CA ASN A 335 4.42 11.01 2.80
C ASN A 335 5.75 11.38 3.46
N LYS A 336 5.97 10.98 4.73
CA LYS A 336 7.25 11.19 5.44
C LYS A 336 8.46 10.62 4.67
N VAL A 337 8.30 9.54 3.92
CA VAL A 337 9.38 8.94 3.11
C VAL A 337 9.50 9.63 1.74
N VAL A 338 8.38 9.79 1.02
CA VAL A 338 8.36 10.34 -0.34
C VAL A 338 8.73 11.83 -0.35
N GLU A 339 8.21 12.64 0.58
CA GLU A 339 8.55 14.06 0.67
C GLU A 339 10.04 14.30 0.92
N LYS A 340 10.67 13.45 1.73
CA LYS A 340 12.14 13.51 1.89
C LYS A 340 12.87 13.25 0.58
N MET A 341 12.39 12.33 -0.25
CA MET A 341 12.94 12.11 -1.59
C MET A 341 12.69 13.30 -2.53
N LEU A 342 11.58 14.02 -2.36
CA LEU A 342 11.23 15.20 -3.16
C LEU A 342 12.04 16.45 -2.77
N VAL A 343 12.46 16.57 -1.51
CA VAL A 343 13.16 17.75 -0.96
C VAL A 343 14.68 17.58 -0.91
N SER A 344 15.19 16.35 -0.76
CA SER A 344 16.61 16.14 -0.41
C SER A 344 17.55 16.15 -1.62
N ASP A 345 18.53 17.04 -1.53
CA ASP A 345 19.81 17.00 -2.24
C ASP A 345 20.88 16.49 -1.23
N GLY A 346 21.33 15.24 -1.37
CA GLY A 346 22.48 14.69 -0.62
C GLY A 346 22.23 14.11 0.80
N CYS A 347 22.80 12.92 1.04
CA CYS A 347 22.71 12.15 2.30
C CYS A 347 23.46 12.77 3.49
N SER A 348 22.87 12.70 4.68
CA SER A 348 23.60 12.82 5.97
C SER A 348 24.26 11.49 6.36
N ARG A 349 25.56 11.52 6.68
CA ARG A 349 26.35 10.38 7.18
C ARG A 349 26.15 10.18 8.69
N ALA A 350 25.01 9.62 9.09
CA ALA A 350 24.75 9.22 10.48
C ALA A 350 25.08 7.73 10.72
N ARG A 351 25.46 7.36 11.95
CA ARG A 351 25.65 5.95 12.35
C ARG A 351 24.32 5.19 12.27
N PRO A 352 24.31 3.92 11.81
CA PRO A 352 23.09 3.15 11.66
C PRO A 352 22.47 2.82 13.02
N ASN A 353 21.27 3.34 13.26
CA ASN A 353 20.30 2.92 14.28
C ASN A 353 18.91 2.70 13.62
N CYS A 354 17.92 2.21 14.37
CA CYS A 354 16.58 1.96 13.82
C CYS A 354 15.92 3.21 13.22
N MET A 355 16.19 4.39 13.77
CA MET A 355 15.71 5.67 13.21
C MET A 355 16.39 6.00 11.88
N THR A 356 17.68 5.75 11.73
CA THR A 356 18.39 6.01 10.46
C THR A 356 18.02 5.04 9.35
N LEU A 357 17.58 3.81 9.69
CA LEU A 357 17.00 2.87 8.72
C LEU A 357 15.73 3.48 8.09
N ALA A 358 14.93 4.18 8.89
CA ALA A 358 13.75 4.90 8.44
C ALA A 358 14.04 6.22 7.68
N GLN A 359 15.26 6.77 7.79
CA GLN A 359 15.58 8.12 7.29
C GLN A 359 16.31 8.16 5.95
N SER A 360 16.90 7.06 5.48
CA SER A 360 17.83 7.11 4.35
C SER A 360 17.33 6.30 3.16
N VAL A 361 16.65 6.94 2.22
CA VAL A 361 16.60 6.42 0.84
C VAL A 361 17.95 6.77 0.22
N THR A 362 18.76 5.78 -0.13
CA THR A 362 20.20 5.95 -0.42
C THR A 362 20.52 5.91 -1.91
N SER A 363 19.63 5.37 -2.74
CA SER A 363 19.83 5.30 -4.18
C SER A 363 19.44 6.62 -4.86
N PRO A 364 20.24 7.16 -5.80
CA PRO A 364 19.79 8.25 -6.63
C PRO A 364 18.54 7.82 -7.41
N CYS A 365 17.55 8.71 -7.48
CA CYS A 365 16.35 8.52 -8.29
C CYS A 365 16.48 9.37 -9.54
N THR A 366 16.45 8.72 -10.71
CA THR A 366 16.56 9.41 -12.01
C THR A 366 15.39 10.36 -12.27
N ASN A 367 14.20 10.03 -11.77
CA ASN A 367 13.02 10.88 -11.83
C ASN A 367 12.11 10.60 -10.62
N VAL A 368 12.27 11.40 -9.56
CA VAL A 368 11.55 11.20 -8.30
C VAL A 368 10.04 11.32 -8.44
N HIS A 369 9.55 12.22 -9.29
CA HIS A 369 8.12 12.40 -9.46
C HIS A 369 7.49 11.24 -10.24
N ALA A 370 8.16 10.74 -11.28
CA ALA A 370 7.72 9.56 -12.03
C ALA A 370 7.69 8.31 -11.14
N PHE A 371 8.75 8.11 -10.34
CA PHE A 371 8.80 7.04 -9.35
C PHE A 371 7.65 7.16 -8.33
N SER A 372 7.48 8.35 -7.74
CA SER A 372 6.46 8.58 -6.72
C SER A 372 5.05 8.34 -7.27
N LEU A 373 4.77 8.77 -8.51
CA LEU A 373 3.48 8.52 -9.16
C LEU A 373 3.26 7.03 -9.44
N TRP A 374 4.30 6.34 -9.93
CA TRP A 374 4.24 4.91 -10.19
C TRP A 374 3.99 4.14 -8.90
N LEU A 375 4.70 4.45 -7.81
CA LEU A 375 4.46 3.85 -6.50
C LEU A 375 3.03 4.14 -6.02
N LEU A 376 2.60 5.41 -6.05
CA LEU A 376 1.28 5.85 -5.59
C LEU A 376 0.14 5.14 -6.32
N LYS A 377 0.24 4.95 -7.64
CA LYS A 377 -0.76 4.22 -8.42
C LYS A 377 -0.91 2.78 -7.95
N HIS A 378 0.20 2.12 -7.61
CA HIS A 378 0.19 0.71 -7.23
C HIS A 378 -0.20 0.51 -5.77
N THR A 379 0.16 1.42 -4.87
CA THR A 379 -0.33 1.38 -3.47
C THR A 379 -1.83 1.70 -3.40
N ALA A 380 -2.31 2.70 -4.16
CA ALA A 380 -3.74 3.01 -4.26
C ALA A 380 -4.57 1.81 -4.76
N MET A 381 -4.02 1.01 -5.69
CA MET A 381 -4.65 -0.22 -6.16
C MET A 381 -4.86 -1.25 -5.04
N LEU A 382 -3.96 -1.32 -4.05
CA LEU A 382 -4.05 -2.28 -2.94
C LEU A 382 -5.24 -2.03 -2.03
N HIS A 383 -5.78 -0.81 -2.02
CA HIS A 383 -6.91 -0.45 -1.17
C HIS A 383 -8.20 -1.18 -1.59
N THR A 384 -8.24 -1.69 -2.83
CA THR A 384 -9.34 -2.52 -3.31
C THR A 384 -9.48 -3.86 -2.60
N PHE A 385 -8.51 -4.27 -1.75
CA PHE A 385 -8.63 -5.45 -0.89
C PHE A 385 -9.51 -5.24 0.34
N GLU A 386 -9.90 -4.00 0.65
CA GLU A 386 -10.71 -3.69 1.83
C GLU A 386 -11.75 -2.61 1.47
N GLU A 387 -13.02 -3.01 1.36
CA GLU A 387 -14.13 -2.12 0.94
C GLU A 387 -14.33 -0.89 1.85
N LYS A 388 -13.78 -0.90 3.07
CA LYS A 388 -14.01 0.12 4.11
C LYS A 388 -12.84 1.09 4.35
N SER A 389 -11.67 0.85 3.76
CA SER A 389 -10.43 1.54 4.12
C SER A 389 -9.92 2.56 3.11
N ASN A 390 -10.81 3.10 2.27
CA ASN A 390 -10.44 4.01 1.19
C ASN A 390 -10.17 5.43 1.71
N SER A 391 -9.07 5.64 2.46
CA SER A 391 -8.47 6.98 2.52
C SER A 391 -7.67 7.21 1.24
N SER A 392 -7.92 8.33 0.57
CA SER A 392 -7.15 8.80 -0.57
C SER A 392 -6.03 9.74 -0.14
N ASN A 393 -5.02 9.89 -0.98
CA ASN A 393 -3.91 10.82 -0.72
C ASN A 393 -3.74 11.79 -1.89
N TYR A 394 -4.80 12.57 -2.15
CA TYR A 394 -4.80 13.64 -3.14
C TYR A 394 -3.73 14.72 -2.90
N PRO A 395 -3.40 15.14 -1.66
CA PRO A 395 -2.33 16.11 -1.42
C PRO A 395 -0.98 15.68 -2.00
N LEU A 396 -0.60 14.40 -1.83
CA LEU A 396 0.61 13.87 -2.43
C LEU A 396 0.50 13.81 -3.97
N LEU A 397 -0.65 13.35 -4.51
CA LEU A 397 -0.87 13.31 -5.95
C LEU A 397 -0.74 14.70 -6.59
N GLU A 398 -1.34 15.73 -5.98
CA GLU A 398 -1.20 17.12 -6.44
C GLU A 398 0.25 17.57 -6.44
N THR A 399 0.99 17.30 -5.36
CA THR A 399 2.41 17.65 -5.23
C THR A 399 3.24 17.01 -6.34
N ILE A 400 3.04 15.70 -6.56
CA ILE A 400 3.72 14.96 -7.63
C ILE A 400 3.37 15.52 -9.00
N MET A 401 2.09 15.79 -9.25
CA MET A 401 1.63 16.27 -10.56
C MET A 401 2.10 17.70 -10.86
N ARG A 402 2.12 18.60 -9.86
CA ARG A 402 2.73 19.94 -10.03
C ARG A 402 4.20 19.83 -10.38
N GLY A 403 4.94 18.94 -9.69
CA GLY A 403 6.34 18.66 -9.98
C GLY A 403 6.56 18.14 -11.41
N LEU A 404 5.79 17.14 -11.84
CA LEU A 404 5.85 16.58 -13.20
C LEU A 404 5.54 17.63 -14.28
N LEU A 405 4.47 18.40 -14.10
CA LEU A 405 4.01 19.35 -15.13
C LEU A 405 4.87 20.62 -15.22
N ASN A 406 5.57 20.96 -14.13
CA ASN A 406 6.57 22.04 -14.13
C ASN A 406 7.93 21.57 -14.67
N SER A 407 8.16 20.27 -14.76
CA SER A 407 9.37 19.68 -15.35
C SER A 407 9.23 19.54 -16.87
N ASP A 408 10.36 19.52 -17.58
CA ASP A 408 10.39 19.30 -19.02
C ASP A 408 10.28 17.78 -19.33
N VAL A 409 9.08 17.23 -19.14
CA VAL A 409 8.81 15.80 -19.36
C VAL A 409 8.51 15.54 -20.84
N PRO A 410 9.21 14.61 -21.49
CA PRO A 410 8.89 14.21 -22.86
C PRO A 410 7.45 13.74 -22.99
N GLU A 411 6.80 14.08 -24.10
CA GLU A 411 5.40 13.71 -24.40
C GLU A 411 5.10 12.24 -24.06
N ALA A 412 5.90 11.32 -24.59
CA ALA A 412 5.66 9.89 -24.44
C ALA A 412 5.70 9.44 -22.98
N HIS A 413 6.51 10.09 -22.15
CA HIS A 413 6.58 9.84 -20.71
C HIS A 413 5.37 10.45 -19.99
N LEU A 414 4.93 11.66 -20.39
CA LEU A 414 3.72 12.28 -19.85
C LEU A 414 2.49 11.40 -20.09
N ARG A 415 2.36 10.75 -21.26
CA ARG A 415 1.27 9.79 -21.52
C ARG A 415 1.26 8.60 -20.56
N VAL A 416 2.44 8.04 -20.26
CA VAL A 416 2.59 6.96 -19.26
C VAL A 416 2.13 7.45 -17.89
N HIS A 417 2.60 8.63 -17.47
CA HIS A 417 2.21 9.23 -16.18
C HIS A 417 0.70 9.49 -16.10
N LEU A 418 0.09 10.04 -17.15
CA LEU A 418 -1.34 10.29 -17.20
C LEU A 418 -2.16 8.99 -17.14
N THR A 419 -1.63 7.88 -17.66
CA THR A 419 -2.27 6.57 -17.49
C THR A 419 -2.32 6.13 -16.02
N PHE A 420 -1.32 6.49 -15.22
CA PHE A 420 -1.36 6.27 -13.77
C PHE A 420 -2.39 7.16 -13.08
N VAL A 421 -2.42 8.45 -13.42
CA VAL A 421 -3.40 9.41 -12.91
C VAL A 421 -4.83 8.96 -13.24
N GLU A 422 -5.09 8.53 -14.47
CA GLU A 422 -6.38 7.99 -14.91
C GLU A 422 -6.85 6.89 -13.95
N ARG A 423 -6.01 5.88 -13.72
CA ARG A 423 -6.38 4.74 -12.86
C ARG A 423 -6.64 5.17 -11.42
N ILE A 424 -5.82 6.06 -10.87
CA ILE A 424 -6.00 6.55 -9.49
C ILE A 424 -7.37 7.22 -9.34
N ILE A 425 -7.69 8.21 -10.18
CA ILE A 425 -8.87 9.05 -9.95
C ILE A 425 -10.17 8.48 -10.54
N THR A 426 -10.08 7.58 -11.53
CA THR A 426 -11.27 6.98 -12.17
C THR A 426 -11.61 5.59 -11.66
N LYS A 427 -10.65 4.86 -11.06
CA LYS A 427 -10.86 3.48 -10.59
C LYS A 427 -10.64 3.29 -9.09
N TYR A 428 -9.55 3.81 -8.51
CA TYR A 428 -9.14 3.43 -7.15
C TYR A 428 -9.68 4.34 -6.06
N TRP A 429 -9.55 5.66 -6.20
CA TRP A 429 -10.00 6.61 -5.18
C TRP A 429 -11.38 7.19 -5.48
N GLU A 430 -11.97 7.82 -4.48
CA GLU A 430 -13.19 8.61 -4.64
C GLU A 430 -12.96 9.78 -5.62
N PRO A 431 -13.96 10.17 -6.43
CA PRO A 431 -13.79 11.24 -7.40
C PRO A 431 -13.50 12.59 -6.73
N LYS A 432 -12.45 13.28 -7.20
CA LYS A 432 -12.13 14.66 -6.85
C LYS A 432 -11.74 15.47 -8.08
N SER A 433 -12.17 16.72 -8.14
CA SER A 433 -12.04 17.56 -9.34
C SER A 433 -10.68 18.26 -9.43
N GLU A 434 -9.95 18.36 -8.33
CA GLU A 434 -8.73 19.15 -8.15
C GLU A 434 -7.65 18.76 -9.18
N ILE A 435 -7.46 17.47 -9.42
CA ILE A 435 -6.51 16.95 -10.41
C ILE A 435 -6.95 17.28 -11.84
N ILE A 436 -8.25 17.23 -12.14
CA ILE A 436 -8.78 17.62 -13.46
C ILE A 436 -8.49 19.10 -13.72
N VAL A 437 -8.71 19.94 -12.71
CA VAL A 437 -8.44 21.39 -12.79
C VAL A 437 -6.96 21.65 -12.99
N LEU A 438 -6.09 20.96 -12.25
CA LEU A 438 -4.65 21.06 -12.39
C LEU A 438 -4.16 20.68 -13.81
N LEU A 439 -4.69 19.59 -14.38
CA LEU A 439 -4.39 19.21 -15.76
C LEU A 439 -4.91 20.24 -16.76
N TRP A 440 -6.12 20.76 -16.56
CA TRP A 440 -6.67 21.81 -17.42
C TRP A 440 -5.80 23.07 -17.42
N GLU A 441 -5.32 23.50 -16.25
CA GLU A 441 -4.43 24.66 -16.13
C GLU A 441 -3.12 24.51 -16.91
N TYR A 442 -2.62 23.29 -17.03
CA TYR A 442 -1.47 22.95 -17.86
C TYR A 442 -1.80 22.99 -19.36
N PHE A 443 -2.85 22.27 -19.78
CA PHE A 443 -3.18 22.13 -21.20
C PHE A 443 -3.76 23.39 -21.85
N GLN A 444 -4.53 24.21 -21.13
CA GLN A 444 -5.13 25.43 -21.68
C GLN A 444 -4.07 26.46 -22.15
N LYS A 445 -2.89 26.46 -21.50
CA LYS A 445 -1.76 27.31 -21.89
C LYS A 445 -1.09 26.83 -23.18
N ARG A 446 -1.30 25.55 -23.52
CA ARG A 446 -0.60 24.83 -24.59
C ARG A 446 -1.53 24.40 -25.72
N LEU A 447 -2.74 24.94 -25.82
CA LEU A 447 -3.74 24.54 -26.82
C LEU A 447 -3.21 24.56 -28.27
N ASN A 448 -2.33 25.50 -28.62
CA ASN A 448 -1.75 25.59 -29.97
C ASN A 448 -0.59 24.59 -30.22
N SER A 449 -0.20 23.79 -29.22
CA SER A 449 0.87 22.79 -29.34
C SER A 449 0.33 21.54 -30.02
N THR A 450 1.15 20.83 -30.80
CA THR A 450 0.74 19.60 -31.48
C THR A 450 0.77 18.36 -30.60
N PHE A 451 1.41 18.42 -29.42
CA PHE A 451 1.65 17.28 -28.53
C PHE A 451 2.23 16.05 -29.26
N PHE A 452 3.06 16.31 -30.28
CA PHE A 452 3.60 15.29 -31.17
C PHE A 452 4.73 14.48 -30.51
N VAL A 453 4.76 13.17 -30.79
CA VAL A 453 5.85 12.27 -30.42
C VAL A 453 6.74 12.03 -31.63
N PRO A 454 8.02 12.42 -31.60
CA PRO A 454 8.96 12.10 -32.66
C PRO A 454 8.98 10.59 -32.97
N GLY A 455 8.72 10.22 -34.24
CA GLY A 455 8.69 8.83 -34.70
C GLY A 455 7.33 8.14 -34.61
N SER A 456 6.26 8.83 -34.23
CA SER A 456 4.89 8.31 -34.37
C SER A 456 4.45 8.30 -35.85
N SER A 457 3.45 7.47 -36.20
CA SER A 457 3.01 7.29 -37.59
C SER A 457 2.48 8.60 -38.18
N VAL A 458 2.54 8.76 -39.51
CA VAL A 458 1.95 9.92 -40.20
C VAL A 458 0.44 10.02 -39.93
N GLU A 459 -0.23 8.89 -39.69
CA GLU A 459 -1.63 8.84 -39.25
C GLU A 459 -1.85 9.48 -37.87
N SER A 460 -0.89 9.38 -36.95
CA SER A 460 -0.96 10.10 -35.65
C SER A 460 -0.74 11.62 -35.77
N MET A 461 -0.25 12.08 -36.94
CA MET A 461 -0.19 13.50 -37.27
C MET A 461 -1.50 14.00 -37.91
N ALA A 462 -2.38 13.08 -38.36
CA ALA A 462 -3.70 13.45 -38.85
C ALA A 462 -4.56 13.87 -37.65
N ILE A 463 -4.62 15.18 -37.43
CA ILE A 463 -5.18 15.79 -36.22
C ILE A 463 -6.67 15.43 -36.05
N MET A 464 -7.40 15.02 -37.09
CA MET A 464 -8.84 14.78 -37.01
C MET A 464 -9.37 13.84 -38.09
N SER A 465 -10.42 13.07 -37.77
CA SER A 465 -11.25 12.38 -38.77
C SER A 465 -11.81 13.35 -39.82
N GLU A 466 -11.76 12.97 -41.10
CA GLU A 466 -12.30 13.77 -42.19
C GLU A 466 -13.85 13.88 -42.17
N SER A 467 -14.52 13.04 -41.39
CA SER A 467 -15.98 13.00 -41.27
C SER A 467 -16.49 13.38 -39.87
N VAL A 468 -17.70 13.98 -39.83
CA VAL A 468 -18.45 14.32 -38.62
C VAL A 468 -18.70 13.09 -37.74
N ILE A 469 -19.16 11.99 -38.37
CA ILE A 469 -19.42 10.72 -37.69
C ILE A 469 -18.13 10.18 -37.08
N GLY A 470 -17.02 10.22 -37.82
CA GLY A 470 -15.73 9.77 -37.32
C GLY A 470 -15.22 10.63 -36.16
N MET A 471 -15.48 11.94 -36.13
CA MET A 471 -15.13 12.81 -35.00
C MET A 471 -15.88 12.42 -33.72
N VAL A 472 -17.19 12.19 -33.81
CA VAL A 472 -17.99 11.69 -32.69
C VAL A 472 -17.55 10.29 -32.26
N LYS A 473 -17.29 9.40 -33.22
CA LYS A 473 -16.79 8.03 -32.95
C LYS A 473 -15.43 8.06 -32.26
N GLN A 474 -14.52 8.95 -32.67
CA GLN A 474 -13.21 9.13 -32.04
C GLN A 474 -13.37 9.49 -30.56
N VAL A 475 -14.21 10.49 -30.23
CA VAL A 475 -14.49 10.89 -28.84
C VAL A 475 -15.07 9.73 -28.02
N LYS A 476 -16.07 9.01 -28.55
CA LYS A 476 -16.67 7.85 -27.86
C LYS A 476 -15.66 6.71 -27.67
N SER A 477 -14.86 6.41 -28.70
CA SER A 477 -13.84 5.35 -28.65
C SER A 477 -12.76 5.64 -27.61
N ARG A 478 -12.32 6.91 -27.52
CA ARG A 478 -11.38 7.38 -26.50
C ARG A 478 -11.87 7.15 -25.08
N LEU A 479 -13.17 7.21 -24.81
CA LEU A 479 -13.72 6.94 -23.47
C LEU A 479 -13.79 5.44 -23.17
N THR A 480 -13.90 4.58 -24.19
CA THR A 480 -14.00 3.13 -23.99
C THR A 480 -12.65 2.43 -23.91
N ASN A 481 -11.64 2.86 -24.67
CA ASN A 481 -10.32 2.21 -24.70
C ASN A 481 -9.17 3.23 -24.74
N SER A 482 -8.21 3.08 -23.82
CA SER A 482 -7.04 3.97 -23.67
C SER A 482 -6.04 3.86 -24.82
N SER A 483 -6.05 2.78 -25.60
CA SER A 483 -5.16 2.64 -26.76
C SER A 483 -5.50 3.61 -27.91
N HIS A 484 -6.63 4.30 -27.84
CA HIS A 484 -7.05 5.33 -28.80
C HIS A 484 -6.69 6.76 -28.37
N CYS A 485 -5.82 6.93 -27.37
CA CYS A 485 -5.24 8.22 -27.02
C CYS A 485 -3.87 8.35 -27.67
N ASP A 486 -3.76 9.14 -28.74
CA ASP A 486 -2.50 9.31 -29.48
C ASP A 486 -1.50 10.20 -28.74
N ASP A 487 -2.01 11.15 -27.95
CA ASP A 487 -1.23 12.17 -27.26
C ASP A 487 -1.73 12.41 -25.82
N SER A 488 -0.94 13.19 -25.07
CA SER A 488 -1.21 13.57 -23.68
C SER A 488 -2.45 14.45 -23.50
N PHE A 489 -2.85 15.26 -24.49
CA PHE A 489 -4.08 16.06 -24.43
C PHE A 489 -5.31 15.16 -24.58
N GLN A 490 -5.28 14.20 -25.50
CA GLN A 490 -6.32 13.18 -25.61
C GLN A 490 -6.40 12.33 -24.33
N MET A 491 -5.27 11.98 -23.72
CA MET A 491 -5.28 11.30 -22.42
C MET A 491 -5.94 12.16 -21.34
N PHE A 492 -5.69 13.47 -21.31
CA PHE A 492 -6.43 14.38 -20.43
C PHE A 492 -7.93 14.38 -20.71
N LEU A 493 -8.36 14.45 -21.96
CA LEU A 493 -9.79 14.41 -22.32
C LEU A 493 -10.44 13.09 -21.92
N ARG A 494 -9.71 11.98 -22.03
CA ARG A 494 -10.16 10.67 -21.53
C ARG A 494 -10.35 10.71 -20.02
N ILE A 495 -9.36 11.20 -19.27
CA ILE A 495 -9.42 11.33 -17.81
C ILE A 495 -10.63 12.20 -17.40
N LEU A 496 -10.80 13.36 -18.04
CA LEU A 496 -11.94 14.26 -17.82
C LEU A 496 -13.28 13.57 -18.08
N GLY A 497 -13.43 12.92 -19.23
CA GLY A 497 -14.68 12.28 -19.61
C GLY A 497 -15.04 11.09 -18.70
N LEU A 498 -14.06 10.24 -18.37
CA LEU A 498 -14.26 9.13 -17.43
C LEU A 498 -14.63 9.63 -16.03
N HIS A 499 -13.99 10.71 -15.57
CA HIS A 499 -14.33 11.34 -14.31
C HIS A 499 -15.78 11.84 -14.31
N LEU A 500 -16.20 12.57 -15.35
CA LEU A 500 -17.57 13.08 -15.50
C LEU A 500 -18.61 11.97 -15.58
N GLN A 501 -18.32 10.87 -16.29
CA GLN A 501 -19.18 9.69 -16.32
C GLN A 501 -19.34 9.06 -14.94
N ARG A 502 -18.25 8.99 -14.15
CA ARG A 502 -18.27 8.41 -12.80
C ARG A 502 -19.05 9.25 -11.79
N VAL A 503 -19.05 10.58 -11.94
CA VAL A 503 -19.79 11.51 -11.07
C VAL A 503 -21.14 11.93 -11.68
N SER A 504 -21.64 11.21 -12.69
CA SER A 504 -22.92 11.51 -13.31
C SER A 504 -24.03 11.58 -12.25
N GLY A 505 -24.81 12.67 -12.28
CA GLY A 505 -25.83 12.98 -11.27
C GLY A 505 -25.34 13.84 -10.09
N GLN A 506 -24.03 14.00 -9.90
CA GLN A 506 -23.44 14.88 -8.87
C GLN A 506 -23.08 16.24 -9.46
N THR A 507 -24.03 17.17 -9.43
CA THR A 507 -23.92 18.49 -10.09
C THR A 507 -22.74 19.34 -9.58
N GLN A 508 -22.29 19.14 -8.34
CA GLN A 508 -21.18 19.88 -7.74
C GLN A 508 -19.87 19.71 -8.53
N HIS A 509 -19.50 18.47 -8.88
CA HIS A 509 -18.29 18.19 -9.64
C HIS A 509 -18.33 18.82 -11.03
N TRP A 510 -19.47 18.67 -11.72
CA TRP A 510 -19.69 19.30 -13.02
C TRP A 510 -19.55 20.83 -12.93
N ASN A 511 -20.24 21.46 -11.99
CA ASN A 511 -20.23 22.93 -11.84
C ASN A 511 -18.81 23.47 -11.56
N GLN A 512 -18.04 22.78 -10.74
CA GLN A 512 -16.65 23.17 -10.43
C GLN A 512 -15.76 23.07 -11.67
N ILE A 513 -15.78 21.94 -12.38
CA ILE A 513 -14.98 21.71 -13.58
C ILE A 513 -15.40 22.68 -14.69
N ARG A 514 -16.71 22.79 -14.95
CA ARG A 514 -17.30 23.70 -15.93
C ARG A 514 -16.87 25.15 -15.67
N GLY A 515 -17.00 25.63 -14.44
CA GLY A 515 -16.60 26.99 -14.07
C GLY A 515 -15.11 27.26 -14.33
N ARG A 516 -14.24 26.30 -14.05
CA ARG A 516 -12.79 26.38 -14.30
C ARG A 516 -12.43 26.34 -15.79
N ILE A 517 -13.13 25.52 -16.58
CA ILE A 517 -12.93 25.45 -18.04
C ILE A 517 -13.42 26.74 -18.70
N TYR A 518 -14.68 27.12 -18.45
CA TYR A 518 -15.34 28.22 -19.16
C TYR A 518 -14.71 29.58 -18.85
N SER A 519 -14.21 29.79 -17.63
CA SER A 519 -13.54 31.04 -17.24
C SER A 519 -12.19 31.28 -17.92
N LYS A 520 -11.56 30.24 -18.48
CA LYS A 520 -10.28 30.35 -19.21
C LYS A 520 -10.45 30.49 -20.72
N LEU A 521 -11.67 30.36 -21.22
CA LEU A 521 -12.01 30.45 -22.65
C LEU A 521 -12.79 31.74 -22.92
N SER A 522 -12.05 32.79 -23.29
CA SER A 522 -12.61 34.07 -23.73
C SER A 522 -12.70 34.14 -25.26
N PRO A 523 -13.54 35.03 -25.81
CA PRO A 523 -13.54 35.38 -27.24
C PRO A 523 -12.13 35.72 -27.77
N SER A 524 -11.36 36.52 -27.01
CA SER A 524 -9.99 36.87 -27.37
C SER A 524 -9.05 35.66 -27.42
N LYS A 525 -9.22 34.70 -26.52
CA LYS A 525 -8.44 33.46 -26.52
C LYS A 525 -8.78 32.61 -27.76
N MET A 526 -10.06 32.54 -28.14
CA MET A 526 -10.52 31.82 -29.33
C MET A 526 -9.92 32.38 -30.62
N GLN A 527 -9.88 33.70 -30.76
CA GLN A 527 -9.29 34.39 -31.92
C GLN A 527 -7.77 34.14 -32.06
N GLY A 528 -7.07 33.86 -30.95
CA GLY A 528 -5.63 33.55 -30.95
C GLY A 528 -5.28 32.07 -31.13
N LEU A 529 -6.25 31.20 -31.44
CA LEU A 529 -5.99 29.78 -31.65
C LEU A 529 -5.51 29.49 -33.07
N THR A 530 -4.60 28.53 -33.21
CA THR A 530 -4.27 27.91 -34.50
C THR A 530 -5.34 26.89 -34.89
N GLU A 531 -5.29 26.32 -36.10
CA GLU A 531 -6.16 25.20 -36.48
C GLU A 531 -6.07 24.04 -35.47
N VAL A 532 -4.86 23.74 -34.98
CA VAL A 532 -4.60 22.74 -33.93
C VAL A 532 -5.29 23.11 -32.62
N GLY A 533 -5.16 24.38 -32.20
CA GLY A 533 -5.80 24.87 -30.98
C GLY A 533 -7.32 24.81 -31.05
N LEU A 534 -7.90 25.17 -32.20
CA LEU A 534 -9.33 25.06 -32.44
C LEU A 534 -9.78 23.59 -32.39
N TYR A 535 -8.97 22.66 -32.90
CA TYR A 535 -9.28 21.23 -32.83
C TYR A 535 -9.31 20.73 -31.38
N HIS A 536 -8.35 21.16 -30.56
CA HIS A 536 -8.35 20.83 -29.14
C HIS A 536 -9.58 21.35 -28.41
N ILE A 537 -10.04 22.57 -28.73
CA ILE A 537 -11.31 23.09 -28.21
C ILE A 537 -12.49 22.24 -28.69
N ALA A 538 -12.57 21.92 -29.98
CA ALA A 538 -13.65 21.09 -30.50
C ALA A 538 -13.68 19.70 -29.82
N SER A 539 -12.53 19.03 -29.70
CA SER A 539 -12.42 17.72 -29.04
C SER A 539 -12.78 17.79 -27.55
N LEU A 540 -12.40 18.87 -26.85
CA LEU A 540 -12.80 19.13 -25.46
C LEU A 540 -14.31 19.25 -25.34
N PHE A 541 -14.93 20.15 -26.11
CA PHE A 541 -16.37 20.39 -26.01
C PHE A 541 -17.20 19.19 -26.45
N LEU A 542 -16.75 18.43 -27.45
CA LEU A 542 -17.41 17.16 -27.81
C LEU A 542 -17.28 16.12 -26.70
N THR A 543 -16.16 16.08 -25.97
CA THR A 543 -16.04 15.22 -24.77
C THR A 543 -17.06 15.62 -23.73
N LEU A 544 -17.13 16.91 -23.40
CA LEU A 544 -18.09 17.45 -22.43
C LEU A 544 -19.53 17.17 -22.88
N ALA A 545 -19.85 17.35 -24.16
CA ALA A 545 -21.15 17.09 -24.74
C ALA A 545 -21.53 15.60 -24.59
N VAL A 546 -20.58 14.68 -24.79
CA VAL A 546 -20.79 13.23 -24.62
C VAL A 546 -20.99 12.84 -23.15
N THR A 547 -20.35 13.51 -22.20
CA THR A 547 -20.32 13.07 -20.78
C THR A 547 -21.12 13.92 -19.81
N ALA A 548 -21.57 15.11 -20.20
CA ALA A 548 -22.29 16.07 -19.37
C ALA A 548 -23.58 16.57 -20.08
N ASP A 549 -24.15 17.67 -19.58
CA ASP A 549 -25.34 18.32 -20.14
C ASP A 549 -25.03 18.88 -21.55
N LEU A 550 -25.63 18.25 -22.56
CA LEU A 550 -25.42 18.61 -23.96
C LEU A 550 -25.87 20.06 -24.23
N THR A 551 -27.08 20.41 -23.81
CA THR A 551 -27.69 21.72 -24.07
C THR A 551 -26.83 22.85 -23.50
N GLU A 552 -26.36 22.70 -22.27
CA GLU A 552 -25.49 23.71 -21.66
C GLU A 552 -24.14 23.83 -22.36
N VAL A 553 -23.50 22.69 -22.64
CA VAL A 553 -22.18 22.65 -23.31
C VAL A 553 -22.26 23.30 -24.69
N CYS A 554 -23.33 23.03 -25.43
CA CYS A 554 -23.54 23.57 -26.76
C CYS A 554 -23.79 25.07 -26.77
N LYS A 555 -24.60 25.59 -25.84
CA LYS A 555 -24.79 27.05 -25.70
C LYS A 555 -23.47 27.77 -25.52
N LYS A 556 -22.59 27.24 -24.65
CA LYS A 556 -21.27 27.85 -24.44
C LYS A 556 -20.38 27.71 -25.68
N LEU A 557 -20.40 26.56 -26.34
CA LEU A 557 -19.63 26.32 -27.56
C LEU A 557 -20.02 27.29 -28.68
N GLN A 558 -21.32 27.49 -28.91
CA GLN A 558 -21.83 28.44 -29.91
C GLN A 558 -21.34 29.86 -29.64
N VAL A 559 -21.36 30.32 -28.38
CA VAL A 559 -20.82 31.64 -28.01
C VAL A 559 -19.32 31.75 -28.33
N LEU A 560 -18.55 30.68 -28.13
CA LEU A 560 -17.11 30.69 -28.42
C LEU A 560 -16.81 30.62 -29.92
N LEU A 561 -17.56 29.80 -30.67
CA LEU A 561 -17.40 29.69 -32.12
C LEU A 561 -17.91 30.93 -32.85
N GLY A 562 -19.02 31.53 -32.39
CA GLY A 562 -19.56 32.78 -32.94
C GLY A 562 -18.68 34.01 -32.71
N ALA A 563 -17.69 33.92 -31.81
CA ALA A 563 -16.66 34.95 -31.65
C ALA A 563 -15.58 34.93 -32.76
N LEU A 564 -15.56 33.88 -33.57
CA LEU A 564 -14.68 33.76 -34.74
C LEU A 564 -15.39 34.36 -35.95
N SER A 565 -14.79 35.37 -36.57
CA SER A 565 -15.30 35.96 -37.82
C SER A 565 -15.14 34.94 -38.95
N GLU A 566 -16.20 34.20 -39.29
CA GLU A 566 -16.22 33.21 -40.37
C GLU A 566 -15.58 33.65 -41.71
N PRO A 567 -15.78 34.89 -42.20
CA PRO A 567 -15.15 35.34 -43.45
C PRO A 567 -13.61 35.48 -43.35
N GLU A 568 -13.08 35.70 -42.15
CA GLU A 568 -11.64 35.89 -41.89
C GLU A 568 -10.91 34.56 -41.61
N LEU A 569 -11.65 33.47 -41.41
CA LEU A 569 -11.07 32.15 -41.12
C LEU A 569 -10.45 31.51 -42.36
N GLU A 570 -9.26 30.94 -42.18
CA GLU A 570 -8.63 30.07 -43.16
C GLU A 570 -9.49 28.82 -43.44
N GLY A 571 -9.32 28.22 -44.63
CA GLY A 571 -10.17 27.11 -45.09
C GLY A 571 -10.19 25.88 -44.16
N GLY A 572 -9.07 25.57 -43.50
CA GLY A 572 -8.98 24.49 -42.50
C GLY A 572 -9.82 24.75 -41.26
N MET A 573 -9.62 25.93 -40.65
CA MET A 573 -10.38 26.37 -39.47
C MET A 573 -11.88 26.47 -39.75
N ARG A 574 -12.28 27.02 -40.91
CA ARG A 574 -13.69 27.09 -41.31
C ARG A 574 -14.34 25.71 -41.39
N ARG A 575 -13.68 24.74 -42.02
CA ARG A 575 -14.17 23.35 -42.08
C ARG A 575 -14.32 22.73 -40.68
N LEU A 576 -13.37 23.01 -39.79
CA LEU A 576 -13.40 22.50 -38.42
C LEU A 576 -14.55 23.09 -37.60
N VAL A 577 -14.83 24.38 -37.72
CA VAL A 577 -16.01 25.02 -37.08
C VAL A 577 -17.29 24.31 -37.52
N TRP A 578 -17.50 24.17 -38.83
CA TRP A 578 -18.69 23.50 -39.37
C TRP A 578 -18.79 22.03 -38.94
N ARG A 579 -17.68 21.28 -38.98
CA ARG A 579 -17.64 19.89 -38.49
C ARG A 579 -18.01 19.79 -37.01
N THR A 580 -17.59 20.76 -36.21
CA THR A 580 -17.89 20.80 -34.78
C THR A 580 -19.38 21.04 -34.54
N HIS A 581 -19.98 22.02 -35.23
CA HIS A 581 -21.43 22.26 -35.17
C HIS A 581 -22.22 21.01 -35.57
N LEU A 582 -21.87 20.40 -36.71
CA LEU A 582 -22.55 19.19 -37.19
C LEU A 582 -22.37 18.00 -36.24
N SER A 583 -21.21 17.88 -35.58
CA SER A 583 -20.96 16.83 -34.59
C SER A 583 -21.84 16.98 -33.35
N VAL A 584 -22.08 18.22 -32.92
CA VAL A 584 -23.04 18.53 -31.86
C VAL A 584 -24.46 18.20 -32.28
N CYS A 585 -24.89 18.59 -33.48
CA CYS A 585 -26.21 18.23 -33.99
C CYS A 585 -26.39 16.71 -34.07
N LEU A 586 -25.36 15.97 -34.50
CA LEU A 586 -25.39 14.51 -34.48
C LEU A 586 -25.59 13.95 -33.08
N LEU A 587 -24.89 14.47 -32.07
CA LEU A 587 -25.07 14.07 -30.66
C LEU A 587 -26.48 14.41 -30.14
N ALA A 588 -27.05 15.55 -30.54
CA ALA A 588 -28.42 15.94 -30.19
C ALA A 588 -29.44 14.98 -30.82
N ALA A 589 -29.26 14.64 -32.10
CA ALA A 589 -30.09 13.67 -32.81
C ALA A 589 -30.07 12.30 -32.13
N GLU A 590 -28.88 11.80 -31.77
CA GLU A 590 -28.71 10.52 -31.06
C GLU A 590 -29.42 10.50 -29.69
N ARG A 591 -29.60 11.66 -29.06
CA ARG A 591 -30.30 11.83 -27.77
C ARG A 591 -31.78 12.20 -27.94
N GLY A 592 -32.30 12.29 -29.16
CA GLY A 592 -33.67 12.69 -29.44
C GLY A 592 -34.00 14.13 -29.02
N GLN A 593 -33.01 15.03 -29.00
CA GLN A 593 -33.18 16.44 -28.65
C GLN A 593 -33.43 17.30 -29.91
N ASP A 594 -34.20 18.38 -29.77
CA ASP A 594 -34.50 19.31 -30.86
C ASP A 594 -33.25 20.12 -31.26
N PHE A 595 -33.03 20.27 -32.57
CA PHE A 595 -31.93 21.01 -33.17
C PHE A 595 -32.00 22.51 -32.95
N THR A 596 -33.17 23.07 -32.63
CA THR A 596 -33.36 24.52 -32.42
C THR A 596 -32.50 25.09 -31.28
N ALA A 597 -32.03 24.26 -30.35
CA ALA A 597 -31.11 24.68 -29.28
C ALA A 597 -29.62 24.64 -29.68
N PHE A 598 -29.30 24.18 -30.90
CA PHE A 598 -27.94 23.80 -31.33
C PHE A 598 -27.49 24.39 -32.68
N LEU A 599 -28.44 24.93 -33.45
CA LEU A 599 -28.24 25.80 -34.60
C LEU A 599 -28.40 27.26 -34.17
#